data_AF-A0AAD0EES7-F1
#
_entry.id   AF-A0AAD0EES7-F1
#
_cell.length_a   1.000
_cell.length_b   1.000
_cell.length_c   1.000
_cell.angle_alpha   90.00
_cell.angle_beta   90.00
_cell.angle_gamma   90.00
#
_symmetry.space_group_name_H-M   'P 1'
#
loop_
_entity.id
_entity.type
_entity.pdbx_description
1 polymer ?
#
loop_
_entity_poly.entity_id
_entity_poly.type
_entity_poly.pdbx_seq_one_letter_code
_entity_poly.pdbx_strand_id
1 'polypeptide(L)'
;MAAGEQYGAGPVGSRALMSLRVEKGYGSWSREYSPEYWPHEVGLDRLCKLQKGFLNKDSVQSVLENPAREQLVLLHLDEAGTEASNADATGGEPIFKDGKGIGRVTSGAYGYSVGMSLALGFVRDANPGDVVEVMVLGRPHRAVILEQPPFDPAGAILRG
;
A
#
# COMPACT_ATOMS: atom_id res chain seq x y z
N MET A 1 31.59 -6.11 0.76
CA MET A 1 31.59 -6.67 2.14
C MET A 1 32.62 -5.97 3.02
N ALA A 2 33.92 -5.98 2.69
CA ALA A 2 34.98 -5.40 3.54
C ALA A 2 34.74 -3.95 4.04
N ALA A 3 34.29 -3.03 3.18
CA ALA A 3 33.99 -1.66 3.61
C ALA A 3 32.81 -1.53 4.60
N GLY A 4 31.94 -2.53 4.67
CA GLY A 4 30.73 -2.54 5.49
C GLY A 4 30.87 -3.24 6.85
N GLU A 5 31.99 -3.92 7.10
CA GLU A 5 32.19 -4.77 8.28
C GLU A 5 32.10 -3.98 9.59
N GLN A 6 32.76 -2.81 9.64
CA GLN A 6 32.70 -1.90 10.79
C GLN A 6 31.29 -1.38 11.11
N TYR A 7 30.36 -1.48 10.15
CA TYR A 7 28.95 -1.07 10.28
C TYR A 7 28.01 -2.27 10.47
N GLY A 8 28.52 -3.49 10.56
CA GLY A 8 27.70 -4.70 10.62
C GLY A 8 26.89 -4.98 9.34
N ALA A 9 27.36 -4.50 8.18
CA ALA A 9 26.63 -4.66 6.92
C ALA A 9 26.58 -6.13 6.49
N GLY A 10 25.39 -6.56 6.03
CA GLY A 10 25.13 -7.91 5.57
C GLY A 10 24.13 -7.95 4.41
N PRO A 11 23.94 -9.12 3.77
CA PRO A 11 22.92 -9.29 2.76
C PRO A 11 21.52 -9.15 3.34
N VAL A 12 20.59 -8.57 2.57
CA VAL A 12 19.18 -8.44 2.92
C VAL A 12 18.35 -9.28 1.95
N GLY A 13 17.44 -10.09 2.50
CA GLY A 13 16.54 -10.95 1.72
C GLY A 13 15.36 -10.18 1.12
N SER A 14 14.78 -10.74 0.05
CA SER A 14 13.63 -10.14 -0.64
C SER A 14 12.39 -9.97 0.25
N ARG A 15 12.15 -10.87 1.20
CA ARG A 15 11.02 -10.74 2.16
C ARG A 15 11.14 -9.50 3.03
N ALA A 16 12.35 -9.19 3.51
CA ALA A 16 12.59 -7.97 4.27
C ALA A 16 12.33 -6.73 3.40
N LEU A 17 12.82 -6.73 2.15
CA LEU A 17 12.54 -5.63 1.20
C LEU A 17 11.03 -5.45 0.93
N MET A 18 10.30 -6.56 0.78
CA MET A 18 8.85 -6.53 0.56
C MET A 18 8.06 -6.06 1.79
N SER A 19 8.56 -6.30 3.00
CA SER A 19 8.01 -5.74 4.25
C SER A 19 8.27 -4.22 4.31
N LEU A 20 9.54 -3.81 4.19
CA LEU A 20 9.95 -2.41 4.30
C LEU A 20 9.25 -1.49 3.28
N ARG A 21 9.00 -1.96 2.05
CA ARG A 21 8.28 -1.16 1.05
C ARG A 21 6.81 -0.94 1.40
N VAL A 22 6.17 -1.91 2.07
CA VAL A 22 4.78 -1.76 2.54
C VAL A 22 4.71 -0.76 3.70
N GLU A 23 5.70 -0.75 4.60
CA GLU A 23 5.80 0.26 5.67
C GLU A 23 5.88 1.70 5.14
N LYS A 24 6.43 1.89 3.93
CA LYS A 24 6.48 3.17 3.20
C LYS A 24 5.24 3.45 2.35
N GLY A 25 4.29 2.51 2.25
CA GLY A 25 3.14 2.60 1.34
C GLY A 25 3.52 2.52 -0.15
N TYR A 26 4.71 1.97 -0.48
CA TYR A 26 5.16 1.88 -1.87
C TYR A 26 4.55 0.66 -2.55
N GLY A 27 3.90 0.87 -3.70
CA GLY A 27 3.38 -0.21 -4.53
C GLY A 27 4.49 -0.94 -5.30
N SER A 28 4.12 -2.08 -5.89
CA SER A 28 4.96 -2.86 -6.80
C SER A 28 4.33 -2.97 -8.17
N TRP A 29 5.16 -2.99 -9.21
CA TRP A 29 4.71 -3.36 -10.55
C TRP A 29 4.11 -4.76 -10.56
N SER A 30 3.08 -4.95 -11.39
CA SER A 30 2.24 -6.16 -11.49
C SER A 30 1.38 -6.48 -10.26
N ARG A 31 1.35 -5.62 -9.24
CA ARG A 31 0.48 -5.75 -8.07
C ARG A 31 -0.37 -4.51 -7.85
N GLU A 32 0.29 -3.38 -7.60
CA GLU A 32 -0.35 -2.07 -7.44
C GLU A 32 -0.21 -1.22 -8.71
N TYR A 33 0.84 -1.45 -9.50
CA TYR A 33 1.09 -0.72 -10.73
C TYR A 33 1.01 -1.65 -11.94
N SER A 34 0.15 -1.32 -12.89
CA SER A 34 -0.01 -2.04 -14.15
C SER A 34 -0.64 -1.11 -15.18
N PRO A 35 -0.66 -1.47 -16.47
CA PRO A 35 -1.39 -0.70 -17.49
C PRO A 35 -2.91 -0.60 -17.25
N GLU A 36 -3.46 -1.35 -16.29
CA GLU A 36 -4.89 -1.33 -15.94
C GLU A 36 -5.27 -0.14 -15.06
N TYR A 37 -4.28 0.46 -14.38
CA TYR A 37 -4.46 1.55 -13.41
C TYR A 37 -3.98 2.89 -13.96
N TRP A 38 -4.75 3.93 -13.66
CA TRP A 38 -4.40 5.30 -13.95
C TRP A 38 -3.62 5.96 -12.80
N PRO A 39 -2.79 6.98 -13.07
CA PRO A 39 -1.91 7.58 -12.06
C PRO A 39 -2.62 8.06 -10.78
N HIS A 40 -3.82 8.63 -10.91
CA HIS A 40 -4.62 9.14 -9.79
C HIS A 40 -5.27 8.04 -8.94
N GLU A 41 -5.38 6.82 -9.46
CA GLU A 41 -5.88 5.65 -8.72
C GLU A 41 -4.81 5.09 -7.80
N VAL A 42 -3.53 5.39 -8.08
CA VAL A 42 -2.37 4.87 -7.34
C VAL A 42 -1.56 5.97 -6.65
N GLY A 43 -2.10 7.20 -6.57
CA GLY A 43 -1.47 8.34 -5.90
C GLY A 43 -0.19 8.87 -6.57
N LEU A 44 -0.03 8.63 -7.88
CA LEU A 44 1.13 9.04 -8.70
C LEU A 44 0.83 10.16 -9.70
N ASP A 45 -0.40 10.66 -9.76
CA ASP A 45 -0.84 11.77 -10.61
C ASP A 45 0.03 13.03 -10.46
N ARG A 46 0.45 13.38 -9.23
CA ARG A 46 1.39 14.49 -8.97
C ARG A 46 2.74 14.38 -9.69
N LEU A 47 3.11 13.17 -10.11
CA LEU A 47 4.34 12.89 -10.86
C LEU A 47 4.15 13.12 -12.37
N CYS A 48 2.91 13.16 -12.87
CA CYS A 48 2.58 13.46 -14.26
C CYS A 48 2.70 14.97 -14.54
N LYS A 49 3.84 15.39 -15.08
CA LYS A 49 4.10 16.80 -15.43
C LYS A 49 3.43 17.19 -16.75
N LEU A 50 2.12 17.50 -16.70
CA LEU A 50 1.27 17.81 -17.87
C LEU A 50 1.78 18.98 -18.73
N GLN A 51 2.62 19.86 -18.18
CA GLN A 51 3.28 20.94 -18.92
C GLN A 51 4.41 20.47 -19.86
N LYS A 52 4.87 19.22 -19.75
CA LYS A 52 5.92 18.63 -20.60
C LYS A 52 5.32 17.72 -21.66
N GLY A 53 6.02 17.51 -22.78
CA GLY A 53 5.65 16.49 -23.75
C GLY A 53 6.08 15.09 -23.30
N PHE A 54 5.17 14.11 -23.34
CA PHE A 54 5.45 12.70 -23.06
C PHE A 54 4.42 11.79 -23.75
N LEU A 55 4.74 10.50 -23.85
CA LEU A 55 3.88 9.49 -24.49
C LEU A 55 2.51 9.43 -23.80
N ASN A 56 1.43 9.44 -24.59
CA ASN A 56 0.04 9.36 -24.11
C ASN A 56 -0.41 10.50 -23.19
N LYS A 57 0.24 11.68 -23.26
CA LYS A 57 -0.12 12.85 -22.45
C LYS A 57 -1.61 13.19 -22.54
N ASP A 58 -2.16 13.29 -23.74
CA ASP A 58 -3.55 13.75 -23.92
C ASP A 58 -4.56 12.78 -23.27
N SER A 59 -4.28 11.48 -23.34
CA SER A 59 -5.08 10.46 -22.65
C SER A 59 -4.99 10.59 -21.13
N VAL A 60 -3.78 10.78 -20.58
CA VAL A 60 -3.61 10.99 -19.13
C VAL A 60 -4.34 12.26 -18.70
N GLN A 61 -4.20 13.35 -19.45
CA GLN A 61 -4.85 14.62 -19.14
C GLN A 61 -6.38 14.48 -19.11
N SER A 62 -6.97 13.88 -20.13
CA SER A 62 -8.43 13.66 -20.18
C SER A 62 -8.93 12.75 -19.06
N VAL A 63 -8.18 11.70 -18.72
CA VAL A 63 -8.60 10.78 -17.66
C VAL A 63 -8.54 11.45 -16.29
N LEU A 64 -7.54 12.28 -16.02
CA LEU A 64 -7.39 12.99 -14.74
C LEU A 64 -8.51 14.00 -14.45
N GLU A 65 -9.35 14.34 -15.43
CA GLU A 65 -10.56 15.16 -15.23
C GLU A 65 -11.70 14.37 -14.56
N ASN A 66 -11.61 13.04 -14.54
CA ASN A 66 -12.60 12.15 -13.92
C ASN A 66 -12.14 11.74 -12.51
N PRO A 67 -13.09 11.42 -11.59
CA PRO A 67 -12.72 10.81 -10.32
C PRO A 67 -12.10 9.42 -10.55
N ALA A 68 -11.19 9.05 -9.66
CA ALA A 68 -10.61 7.70 -9.62
C ALA A 68 -11.71 6.64 -9.47
N ARG A 69 -11.59 5.55 -10.21
CA ARG A 69 -12.54 4.41 -10.09
C ARG A 69 -12.40 3.73 -8.75
N GLU A 70 -11.17 3.66 -8.25
CA GLU A 70 -10.75 3.13 -6.96
C GLU A 70 -9.42 3.79 -6.56
N GLN A 71 -9.12 3.74 -5.27
CA GLN A 71 -7.94 4.37 -4.68
C GLN A 71 -7.05 3.30 -4.04
N LEU A 72 -5.76 3.31 -4.35
CA LEU A 72 -4.75 2.54 -3.64
C LEU A 72 -4.56 3.13 -2.25
N VAL A 73 -4.78 2.32 -1.22
CA VAL A 73 -4.65 2.71 0.18
C VAL A 73 -3.71 1.78 0.93
N LEU A 74 -3.19 2.26 2.06
CA LEU A 74 -2.47 1.46 3.05
C LEU A 74 -3.38 1.23 4.26
N LEU A 75 -3.42 -0.02 4.71
CA LEU A 75 -4.26 -0.51 5.79
C LEU A 75 -3.36 -1.02 6.92
N HIS A 76 -3.77 -0.76 8.16
CA HIS A 76 -3.29 -1.45 9.34
C HIS A 76 -4.36 -2.42 9.83
N LEU A 77 -4.05 -3.71 9.90
CA LEU A 77 -4.95 -4.73 10.46
C LEU A 77 -4.71 -4.83 11.97
N ASP A 78 -5.79 -4.83 12.74
CA ASP A 78 -5.74 -4.89 14.20
C ASP A 78 -5.06 -6.19 14.67
N GLU A 79 -4.17 -6.05 15.66
CA GLU A 79 -3.34 -7.13 16.18
C GLU A 79 -4.20 -8.28 16.71
N ALA A 80 -5.30 -7.97 17.42
CA ALA A 80 -6.20 -8.98 17.98
C ALA A 80 -6.74 -9.96 16.93
N GLY A 81 -7.02 -9.49 15.71
CA GLY A 81 -7.44 -10.36 14.61
C GLY A 81 -6.30 -11.23 14.11
N THR A 82 -5.15 -10.61 13.83
CA THR A 82 -3.97 -11.28 13.26
C THR A 82 -3.32 -12.27 14.21
N GLU A 83 -3.32 -12.00 15.52
CA GLU A 83 -2.80 -12.89 16.56
C GLU A 83 -3.74 -14.08 16.76
N ALA A 84 -5.06 -13.85 16.81
CA ALA A 84 -6.04 -14.91 16.96
C ALA A 84 -6.09 -15.87 15.76
N SER A 85 -5.79 -15.37 14.55
CA SER A 85 -5.69 -16.18 13.34
C SER A 85 -4.28 -16.72 13.08
N ASN A 86 -3.26 -16.12 13.70
CA ASN A 86 -1.85 -16.27 13.37
C ASN A 86 -1.59 -16.05 11.87
N ALA A 87 -2.21 -15.01 11.29
CA ALA A 87 -2.15 -14.72 9.86
C ALA A 87 -2.23 -13.23 9.56
N ASP A 88 -1.29 -12.75 8.75
CA ASP A 88 -1.33 -11.46 8.08
C ASP A 88 -2.02 -11.57 6.71
N ALA A 89 -2.48 -10.45 6.17
CA ALA A 89 -2.88 -10.37 4.78
C ALA A 89 -1.66 -10.52 3.83
N THR A 90 -1.88 -11.02 2.62
CA THR A 90 -0.81 -11.29 1.65
C THR A 90 -1.10 -10.76 0.24
N GLY A 91 -2.37 -10.74 -0.15
CA GLY A 91 -2.86 -10.40 -1.48
C GLY A 91 -4.03 -11.29 -1.90
N GLY A 92 -5.13 -10.68 -2.35
CA GLY A 92 -6.34 -11.40 -2.79
C GLY A 92 -7.53 -11.23 -1.84
N GLU A 93 -7.27 -10.86 -0.59
CA GLU A 93 -8.29 -10.76 0.45
C GLU A 93 -9.30 -9.65 0.11
N PRO A 94 -10.62 -9.93 0.12
CA PRO A 94 -11.63 -8.92 -0.12
C PRO A 94 -11.75 -7.97 1.08
N ILE A 95 -12.03 -6.69 0.79
CA ILE A 95 -12.18 -5.62 1.77
C ILE A 95 -13.65 -5.20 1.81
N PHE A 96 -14.21 -5.15 3.02
CA PHE A 96 -15.59 -4.77 3.27
C PHE A 96 -15.68 -3.52 4.15
N LYS A 97 -16.73 -2.73 3.94
CA LYS A 97 -17.15 -1.65 4.82
C LYS A 97 -18.66 -1.74 4.97
N ASP A 98 -19.15 -1.79 6.21
CA ASP A 98 -20.58 -1.93 6.53
C ASP A 98 -21.26 -3.10 5.77
N GLY A 99 -20.57 -4.24 5.67
CA GLY A 99 -21.04 -5.43 4.95
C GLY A 99 -21.02 -5.34 3.42
N LYS A 100 -20.62 -4.21 2.84
CA LYS A 100 -20.45 -4.04 1.38
C LYS A 100 -19.01 -4.29 0.97
N GLY A 101 -18.80 -5.13 -0.04
CA GLY A 101 -17.49 -5.35 -0.65
C GLY A 101 -17.03 -4.11 -1.40
N ILE A 102 -16.01 -3.42 -0.89
CA ILE A 102 -15.52 -2.16 -1.44
C ILE A 102 -14.21 -2.30 -2.21
N GLY A 103 -13.48 -3.39 -2.04
CA GLY A 103 -12.13 -3.49 -2.56
C GLY A 103 -11.45 -4.83 -2.33
N ARG A 104 -10.13 -4.84 -2.53
CA ARG A 104 -9.28 -6.01 -2.36
C ARG A 104 -7.85 -5.63 -1.97
N VAL A 105 -7.25 -6.43 -1.11
CA VAL A 105 -5.81 -6.38 -0.81
C VAL A 105 -5.02 -6.84 -2.03
N THR A 106 -4.02 -6.06 -2.40
CA THR A 106 -3.07 -6.39 -3.48
C THR A 106 -1.75 -6.90 -2.91
N SER A 107 -1.34 -6.39 -1.75
CA SER A 107 -0.13 -6.82 -1.05
C SER A 107 -0.29 -6.71 0.45
N GLY A 108 0.25 -7.66 1.21
CA GLY A 108 0.37 -7.52 2.67
C GLY A 108 1.69 -8.05 3.19
N ALA A 109 2.09 -7.55 4.35
CA ALA A 109 3.28 -7.93 5.08
C ALA A 109 3.21 -7.45 6.53
N TYR A 110 3.87 -8.18 7.42
CA TYR A 110 4.18 -7.65 8.75
C TYR A 110 5.31 -6.61 8.63
N GLY A 111 5.08 -5.41 9.16
CA GLY A 111 6.05 -4.33 9.23
C GLY A 111 6.87 -4.43 10.51
N TYR A 112 8.08 -4.98 10.40
CA TYR A 112 8.96 -5.21 11.56
C TYR A 112 9.51 -3.93 12.20
N SER A 113 9.64 -2.83 11.44
CA SER A 113 10.12 -1.55 11.97
C SER A 113 9.05 -0.84 12.81
N VAL A 114 7.78 -1.09 12.48
CA VAL A 114 6.62 -0.41 13.09
C VAL A 114 5.78 -1.32 13.99
N GLY A 115 6.01 -2.63 13.95
CA GLY A 115 5.28 -3.62 14.76
C GLY A 115 3.83 -3.83 14.34
N MET A 116 3.51 -3.63 13.06
CA MET A 116 2.12 -3.62 12.56
C MET A 116 1.90 -4.63 11.44
N SER A 117 0.72 -5.25 11.40
CA SER A 117 0.25 -5.95 10.20
C SER A 117 -0.26 -4.95 9.17
N LEU A 118 0.36 -4.90 8.00
CA LEU A 118 0.08 -3.88 6.98
C LEU A 118 -0.36 -4.50 5.66
N ALA A 119 -1.27 -3.82 4.97
CA ALA A 119 -1.74 -4.21 3.65
C ALA A 119 -1.95 -3.02 2.73
N LEU A 120 -1.51 -3.13 1.48
CA LEU A 120 -1.94 -2.27 0.38
C LEU A 120 -3.14 -2.89 -0.31
N GLY A 121 -4.08 -2.07 -0.73
CA GLY A 121 -5.24 -2.54 -1.49
C GLY A 121 -5.96 -1.41 -2.20
N PHE A 122 -6.77 -1.77 -3.19
CA PHE A 122 -7.66 -0.82 -3.84
C PHE A 122 -9.02 -0.83 -3.16
N VAL A 123 -9.57 0.35 -2.90
CA VAL A 123 -10.89 0.54 -2.29
C VAL A 123 -11.72 1.57 -3.04
N ARG A 124 -13.04 1.44 -2.92
CA ARG A 124 -14.05 2.39 -3.40
C ARG A 124 -14.82 2.94 -2.21
N ASP A 125 -15.27 4.19 -2.30
CA ASP A 125 -16.14 4.82 -1.29
C ASP A 125 -15.56 4.81 0.15
N ALA A 126 -14.23 4.88 0.30
CA ALA A 126 -13.55 4.88 1.60
C ALA A 126 -12.39 5.88 1.63
N ASN A 127 -12.15 6.46 2.79
CA ASN A 127 -11.17 7.50 3.04
C ASN A 127 -10.22 7.08 4.16
N PRO A 128 -9.05 7.72 4.27
CA PRO A 128 -8.25 7.63 5.48
C PRO A 128 -9.04 7.81 6.78
N GLY A 129 -8.69 7.02 7.79
CA GLY A 129 -9.36 6.96 9.09
C GLY A 129 -10.60 6.05 9.11
N ASP A 130 -11.15 5.65 7.96
CA ASP A 130 -12.24 4.69 7.93
C ASP A 130 -11.81 3.33 8.46
N VAL A 131 -12.74 2.69 9.16
CA VAL A 131 -12.63 1.31 9.63
C VAL A 131 -13.24 0.38 8.58
N VAL A 132 -12.53 -0.69 8.25
CA VAL A 132 -12.93 -1.71 7.27
C VAL A 132 -12.66 -3.10 7.81
N GLU A 133 -13.15 -4.12 7.11
CA GLU A 133 -12.89 -5.52 7.40
C GLU A 133 -12.14 -6.17 6.24
N VAL A 134 -10.99 -6.77 6.52
CA VAL A 134 -10.21 -7.57 5.57
C VAL A 134 -10.46 -9.04 5.85
N MET A 135 -10.91 -9.79 4.85
CA MET A 135 -11.23 -11.22 5.04
C MET A 135 -9.98 -12.10 4.89
N VAL A 136 -9.15 -12.18 5.92
CA VAL A 136 -7.97 -13.05 5.96
C VAL A 136 -8.40 -14.47 6.33
N LEU A 137 -8.09 -15.44 5.46
CA LEU A 137 -8.49 -16.85 5.60
C LEU A 137 -9.99 -17.05 5.88
N GLY A 138 -10.83 -16.21 5.28
CA GLY A 138 -12.29 -16.24 5.44
C GLY A 138 -12.80 -15.69 6.78
N ARG A 139 -11.94 -15.07 7.59
CA ARG A 139 -12.31 -14.43 8.87
C ARG A 139 -12.18 -12.90 8.78
N PRO A 140 -13.15 -12.14 9.31
CA PRO A 140 -13.06 -10.69 9.29
C PRO A 140 -11.94 -10.21 10.23
N HIS A 141 -11.01 -9.43 9.68
CA HIS A 141 -9.99 -8.72 10.44
C HIS A 141 -10.31 -7.23 10.35
N ARG A 142 -10.59 -6.61 11.50
CA ARG A 142 -10.77 -5.16 11.56
C ARG A 142 -9.46 -4.49 11.13
N ALA A 143 -9.59 -3.46 10.29
CA ALA A 143 -8.47 -2.67 9.81
C ALA A 143 -8.84 -1.20 9.72
N VAL A 144 -7.83 -0.32 9.75
CA VAL A 144 -7.98 1.12 9.54
C VAL A 144 -7.20 1.54 8.30
N ILE A 145 -7.83 2.38 7.46
CA ILE A 145 -7.14 3.02 6.34
C ILE A 145 -6.24 4.12 6.89
N LEU A 146 -4.94 4.03 6.62
CA LEU A 146 -3.95 4.99 7.11
C LEU A 146 -3.91 6.23 6.22
N GLU A 147 -3.89 7.41 6.85
CA GLU A 147 -3.67 8.71 6.18
C GLU A 147 -2.25 8.80 5.57
N GLN A 148 -1.28 8.25 6.28
CA GLN A 148 0.13 8.30 5.91
C GLN A 148 0.81 6.97 6.21
N PRO A 149 1.91 6.64 5.53
CA PRO A 149 2.72 5.49 5.87
C PRO A 149 3.19 5.55 7.33
N PRO A 150 3.16 4.43 8.08
CA PRO A 150 3.56 4.41 9.48
C PRO A 150 5.07 4.60 9.66
N PHE A 151 5.88 4.36 8.63
CA PHE A 151 7.32 4.53 8.68
C PHE A 151 7.82 5.78 7.93
N ASP A 152 8.38 6.72 8.68
CA ASP A 152 8.99 7.96 8.17
C ASP A 152 8.11 8.67 7.14
N PRO A 153 6.87 9.07 7.47
CA PRO A 153 5.94 9.67 6.52
C PRO A 153 6.48 10.97 5.91
N ALA A 154 7.27 11.72 6.68
CA ALA A 154 7.94 12.93 6.25
C ALA A 154 9.19 12.67 5.38
N GLY A 155 9.61 11.42 5.17
CA GLY A 155 10.77 11.08 4.34
C GLY A 155 12.08 11.71 4.83
N ALA A 156 12.23 11.96 6.14
CA ALA A 156 13.38 12.64 6.70
C ALA A 156 14.66 11.82 6.53
N ILE A 157 14.57 10.50 6.70
CA ILE A 157 15.70 9.58 6.53
C ILE A 157 16.23 9.60 5.09
N LEU A 158 15.35 9.79 4.10
CA LEU A 158 15.72 9.83 2.68
C LEU A 158 16.28 11.18 2.25
N ARG A 159 15.99 12.27 2.97
CA ARG A 159 16.32 13.65 2.56
C ARG A 159 17.61 14.17 3.18
N GLY A 160 18.00 13.65 4.35
CA GLY A 160 19.13 14.17 5.12
C GLY A 160 18.76 15.38 5.96
#